data_AF-A0A2V2ET00-F1
#
_entry.id   AF-A0A2V2ET00-F1
#
_cell.length_a   1.000
_cell.length_b   1.000
_cell.length_c   1.000
_cell.angle_alpha   90.00
_cell.angle_beta   90.00
_cell.angle_gamma   90.00
#
_symmetry.space_group_name_H-M   'P 1'
#
loop_
_entity.id
_entity.type
_entity.pdbx_description
1 polymer ?
#
loop_
_entity_poly.entity_id
_entity_poly.type
_entity_poly.pdbx_seq_one_letter_code
_entity_poly.pdbx_strand_id
1 'polypeptide(L)'
;MLCSLLTVVFYAASSLGDKFISAKLDCNAREFSFLVSAATALFLALMLPFLGWSFAFSWRALVILLLLIAFKIGEFYTSAYLLKTVSAYELKAWLSINVILSFLVDLGRGKETFFWAFIPCAAALLVGIGMIAFAHRSEGEDVKKAGFLYILISLAYIASKFLYGLAINELNLTSEASRVSVLLLVMVGVALLQLPFVRFKTFFHKKGLLLGALTRLPNAAGL
;
A
#
# COMPACT_ATOMS: atom_id res chain seq x y z
N MET A 1 8.08 4.35 22.27
CA MET A 1 8.18 2.89 21.97
C MET A 1 6.83 2.18 22.04
N LEU A 2 5.95 2.47 23.01
CA LEU A 2 4.63 1.83 23.09
C LEU A 2 3.73 2.16 21.88
N CYS A 3 3.66 3.43 21.47
CA CYS A 3 2.89 3.86 20.30
C CYS A 3 3.42 3.24 19.00
N SER A 4 4.74 3.14 18.83
CA SER A 4 5.35 2.53 17.64
C SER A 4 5.15 1.02 17.56
N LEU A 5 5.07 0.32 18.71
CA LEU A 5 4.71 -1.11 18.71
C LEU A 5 3.24 -1.29 18.36
N LEU A 6 2.37 -0.42 18.87
CA LEU A 6 0.94 -0.46 18.56
C LEU A 6 0.67 -0.20 17.07
N THR A 7 1.37 0.75 16.44
CA THR A 7 1.25 0.98 14.99
C THR A 7 1.71 -0.22 14.19
N VAL A 8 2.78 -0.92 14.62
CA VAL A 8 3.22 -2.16 13.97
C VAL A 8 2.16 -3.26 14.10
N VAL A 9 1.55 -3.42 15.28
CA VAL A 9 0.46 -4.40 15.50
C VAL A 9 -0.74 -4.09 14.63
N PHE A 10 -1.18 -2.83 14.58
CA PHE A 10 -2.28 -2.39 13.73
C PHE A 10 -1.99 -2.54 12.24
N TYR A 11 -0.75 -2.25 11.82
CA TYR A 11 -0.31 -2.45 10.44
C TYR A 11 -0.22 -3.94 10.07
N ALA A 12 0.15 -4.82 11.01
CA ALA A 12 0.13 -6.26 10.83
C ALA A 12 -1.32 -6.78 10.71
N ALA A 13 -2.20 -6.37 11.63
CA ALA A 13 -3.62 -6.74 11.62
C ALA A 13 -4.32 -6.29 10.32
N SER A 14 -4.08 -5.05 9.88
CA SER A 14 -4.59 -4.52 8.62
C SER A 14 -4.17 -5.40 7.46
N SER A 15 -2.88 -5.74 7.33
CA SER A 15 -2.38 -6.56 6.23
C SER A 15 -2.88 -8.01 6.23
N LEU A 16 -3.17 -8.59 7.40
CA LEU A 16 -3.86 -9.87 7.49
C LEU A 16 -5.31 -9.73 7.00
N GLY A 17 -5.95 -8.60 7.30
CA GLY A 17 -7.22 -8.20 6.73
C GLY A 17 -7.19 -8.10 5.20
N ASP A 18 -6.17 -7.49 4.60
CA ASP A 18 -6.00 -7.45 3.14
C ASP A 18 -6.00 -8.85 2.54
N LYS A 19 -5.24 -9.78 3.14
CA LYS A 19 -5.18 -11.17 2.70
C LYS A 19 -6.53 -11.87 2.86
N PHE A 20 -7.25 -11.59 3.95
CA PHE A 20 -8.60 -12.13 4.14
C PHE A 20 -9.56 -11.64 3.03
N ILE A 21 -9.50 -10.37 2.65
CA ILE A 21 -10.34 -9.79 1.60
C ILE A 21 -9.97 -10.34 0.21
N SER A 22 -8.69 -10.44 -0.11
CA SER A 22 -8.26 -10.88 -1.43
C SER A 22 -8.42 -12.39 -1.63
N ALA A 23 -8.01 -13.20 -0.64
CA ALA A 23 -7.91 -14.66 -0.79
C ALA A 23 -9.13 -15.41 -0.26
N LYS A 24 -9.74 -14.96 0.86
CA LYS A 24 -10.84 -15.70 1.51
C LYS A 24 -12.22 -15.21 1.11
N LEU A 25 -12.38 -13.91 0.85
CA LEU A 25 -13.59 -13.33 0.26
C LEU A 25 -13.62 -13.46 -1.28
N ASP A 26 -12.51 -13.90 -1.89
CA ASP A 26 -12.28 -14.00 -3.33
C ASP A 26 -12.80 -12.77 -4.09
N CYS A 27 -12.41 -11.59 -3.61
CA CYS A 27 -12.75 -10.34 -4.28
C CYS A 27 -11.89 -10.18 -5.53
N ASN A 28 -12.49 -9.60 -6.58
CA ASN A 28 -11.71 -9.17 -7.74
C ASN A 28 -10.85 -7.94 -7.37
N ALA A 29 -9.78 -7.64 -8.11
CA ALA A 29 -8.89 -6.51 -7.82
C ALA A 29 -9.63 -5.17 -7.71
N ARG A 30 -10.69 -5.00 -8.50
CA ARG A 30 -11.60 -3.84 -8.47
C ARG A 30 -12.44 -3.76 -7.20
N GLU A 31 -13.04 -4.89 -6.81
CA GLU A 31 -13.84 -4.99 -5.59
C GLU A 31 -12.97 -4.81 -4.34
N PHE A 32 -11.77 -5.37 -4.35
CA PHE A 32 -10.76 -5.16 -3.31
C PHE A 32 -10.41 -3.67 -3.20
N SER A 33 -10.02 -3.04 -4.31
CA SER A 33 -9.64 -1.62 -4.34
C SER A 33 -10.77 -0.72 -3.84
N PHE A 34 -12.01 -0.99 -4.25
CA PHE A 34 -13.20 -0.26 -3.79
C PHE A 34 -13.46 -0.48 -2.29
N LEU A 35 -13.51 -1.73 -1.81
CA LEU A 35 -13.79 -2.03 -0.40
C LEU A 35 -12.75 -1.38 0.51
N VAL A 36 -11.48 -1.54 0.17
CA VAL A 36 -10.36 -1.04 0.95
C VAL A 36 -10.36 0.49 0.99
N SER A 37 -10.54 1.14 -0.17
CA SER A 37 -10.58 2.60 -0.24
C SER A 37 -11.80 3.19 0.44
N ALA A 38 -13.00 2.64 0.22
CA ALA A 38 -14.24 3.11 0.84
C ALA A 38 -14.23 2.93 2.37
N ALA A 39 -13.82 1.76 2.87
CA ALA A 39 -13.72 1.52 4.31
C ALA A 39 -12.66 2.42 4.96
N THR A 40 -11.49 2.58 4.33
CA THR A 40 -10.44 3.48 4.86
C THR A 40 -10.90 4.93 4.84
N ALA A 41 -11.56 5.39 3.76
CA ALA A 41 -12.12 6.74 3.69
C ALA A 41 -13.18 6.99 4.76
N LEU A 42 -14.05 6.02 5.02
CA LEU A 42 -15.08 6.12 6.07
C LEU A 42 -14.45 6.28 7.46
N PHE A 43 -13.47 5.44 7.81
CA PHE A 43 -12.81 5.57 9.12
C PHE A 43 -11.96 6.84 9.24
N LEU A 44 -11.28 7.26 8.17
CA LEU A 44 -10.54 8.53 8.16
C LEU A 44 -11.48 9.73 8.29
N ALA A 45 -12.65 9.70 7.64
CA ALA A 45 -13.65 10.76 7.78
C ALA A 45 -14.21 10.84 9.21
N LEU A 46 -14.42 9.70 9.86
CA LEU A 46 -14.82 9.66 11.27
C LEU A 46 -13.74 10.21 12.21
N MET A 47 -12.46 10.05 11.86
CA MET A 47 -11.32 10.56 12.64
C MET A 47 -10.96 12.01 12.31
N LEU A 48 -11.49 12.56 11.21
CA LEU A 48 -11.23 13.92 10.75
C LEU A 48 -11.49 15.04 11.77
N PRO A 49 -12.56 15.04 12.58
CA PRO A 49 -12.76 16.07 13.60
C PRO A 49 -11.68 16.08 14.68
N PHE A 50 -10.98 14.96 14.89
CA PHE A 50 -9.88 14.86 15.85
C PHE A 50 -8.52 15.21 15.23
N LEU A 51 -8.33 14.96 13.94
CA LEU A 51 -7.05 15.17 13.25
C LEU A 51 -6.93 16.53 12.55
N GLY A 52 -8.06 17.21 12.31
CA GLY A 52 -8.10 18.48 11.60
C GLY A 52 -7.97 18.34 10.08
N TRP A 53 -8.46 19.35 9.36
CA TRP A 53 -8.38 19.44 7.91
C TRP A 53 -7.36 20.49 7.50
N SER A 54 -6.34 20.09 6.73
CA SER A 54 -5.42 21.02 6.07
C SER A 54 -5.10 20.53 4.66
N PHE A 55 -5.67 21.22 3.68
CA PHE A 55 -5.39 20.99 2.28
C PHE A 55 -5.65 22.27 1.48
N ALA A 56 -4.62 22.79 0.82
CA ALA A 56 -4.74 23.94 -0.06
C ALA A 56 -4.91 23.48 -1.51
N PHE A 57 -6.05 23.84 -2.12
CA PHE A 57 -6.31 23.53 -3.52
C PHE A 57 -5.52 24.47 -4.42
N SER A 58 -4.43 23.95 -5.01
CA SER A 58 -3.68 24.59 -6.08
C SER A 58 -3.69 23.71 -7.34
N TRP A 59 -3.46 24.32 -8.52
CA TRP A 59 -3.39 23.56 -9.78
C TRP A 59 -2.32 22.45 -9.73
N ARG A 60 -1.16 22.75 -9.12
CA ARG A 60 -0.09 21.76 -8.92
C ARG A 60 -0.51 20.65 -7.96
N ALA A 61 -1.18 20.99 -6.85
CA ALA A 61 -1.69 20.01 -5.91
C ALA A 61 -2.74 19.08 -6.56
N LEU A 62 -3.55 19.59 -7.47
CA LEU A 62 -4.54 18.79 -8.20
C LEU A 62 -3.86 17.76 -9.12
N VAL A 63 -2.84 18.16 -9.89
CA VAL A 63 -2.08 17.23 -10.75
C VAL A 63 -1.39 16.15 -9.91
N ILE A 64 -0.76 16.53 -8.80
CA ILE A 64 -0.13 15.56 -7.89
C ILE A 64 -1.17 14.64 -7.25
N LEU A 65 -2.35 15.15 -6.88
CA LEU A 65 -3.43 14.34 -6.33
C LEU A 65 -3.92 13.29 -7.34
N LEU A 66 -4.10 13.66 -8.61
CA LEU A 66 -4.45 12.70 -9.66
C LEU A 66 -3.37 11.62 -9.84
N LEU A 67 -2.10 12.02 -9.78
CA LEU A 67 -0.98 11.10 -9.85
C LEU A 67 -0.95 10.14 -8.64
N LEU A 68 -1.22 10.64 -7.43
CA LEU A 68 -1.34 9.84 -6.22
C LEU A 68 -2.48 8.82 -6.32
N ILE A 69 -3.62 9.21 -6.88
CA ILE A 69 -4.76 8.31 -7.15
C ILE A 69 -4.33 7.21 -8.12
N ALA A 70 -3.63 7.54 -9.21
CA ALA A 70 -3.16 6.56 -10.18
C ALA A 70 -2.18 5.54 -9.56
N PHE A 71 -1.20 6.00 -8.79
CA PHE A 71 -0.28 5.11 -8.08
C PHE A 71 -0.99 4.25 -7.03
N LYS A 72 -2.02 4.81 -6.37
CA LYS A 72 -2.78 4.06 -5.37
C LYS A 72 -3.63 2.94 -5.97
N ILE A 73 -4.22 3.19 -7.15
CA ILE A 73 -4.92 2.15 -7.92
C ILE A 73 -3.93 1.06 -8.32
N GLY A 74 -2.75 1.41 -8.85
CA GLY A 74 -1.70 0.45 -9.19
C GLY A 74 -1.28 -0.41 -7.99
N GLU A 75 -1.07 0.22 -6.83
CA GLU A 75 -0.74 -0.48 -5.58
C GLU A 75 -1.83 -1.49 -5.18
N PHE A 76 -3.11 -1.10 -5.22
CA PHE A 76 -4.19 -1.99 -4.81
C PHE A 76 -4.43 -3.14 -5.80
N TYR A 77 -4.27 -2.90 -7.11
CA TYR A 77 -4.41 -3.96 -8.11
C TYR A 77 -3.29 -5.00 -8.01
N THR A 78 -2.05 -4.53 -7.91
CA THR A 78 -0.89 -5.41 -7.76
C THR A 78 -0.93 -6.17 -6.43
N SER A 79 -1.31 -5.50 -5.33
CA SER A 79 -1.51 -6.13 -4.02
C SER A 79 -2.62 -7.18 -4.05
N ALA A 80 -3.77 -6.89 -4.66
CA ALA A 80 -4.89 -7.84 -4.74
C ALA A 80 -4.50 -9.11 -5.52
N TYR A 81 -3.69 -8.98 -6.57
CA TYR A 81 -3.20 -10.12 -7.33
C TYR A 81 -2.17 -10.93 -6.53
N LEU A 82 -1.18 -10.27 -5.92
CA LEU A 82 -0.14 -10.92 -5.13
C LEU A 82 -0.72 -11.62 -3.89
N LEU A 83 -1.64 -10.99 -3.17
CA LEU A 83 -2.22 -11.58 -1.95
C LEU A 83 -3.11 -12.80 -2.20
N LYS A 84 -3.46 -13.12 -3.46
CA LYS A 84 -4.12 -14.39 -3.81
C LYS A 84 -3.12 -15.55 -3.88
N THR A 85 -1.88 -15.27 -4.26
CA THR A 85 -0.85 -16.30 -4.46
C THR A 85 0.15 -16.37 -3.33
N VAL A 86 0.45 -15.25 -2.66
CA VAL A 86 1.49 -15.16 -1.63
C VAL A 86 0.97 -14.77 -0.25
N SER A 87 1.81 -15.00 0.75
CA SER A 87 1.51 -14.56 2.10
C SER A 87 1.61 -13.04 2.25
N ALA A 88 0.84 -12.48 3.19
CA ALA A 88 0.93 -11.07 3.57
C ALA A 88 2.34 -10.69 4.07
N TYR A 89 3.07 -11.67 4.63
CA TYR A 89 4.43 -11.49 5.10
C TYR A 89 5.43 -11.34 3.95
N GLU A 90 5.33 -12.17 2.91
CA GLU A 90 6.17 -12.03 1.70
C GLU A 90 5.96 -10.68 1.03
N LEU A 91 4.70 -10.23 0.88
CA LEU A 91 4.40 -8.92 0.31
C LEU A 91 5.03 -7.77 1.12
N LYS A 92 5.09 -7.90 2.45
CA LYS A 92 5.78 -6.93 3.32
C LYS A 92 7.30 -7.05 3.23
N ALA A 93 7.85 -8.26 3.03
CA ALA A 93 9.28 -8.44 2.82
C ALA A 93 9.74 -7.71 1.55
N TRP A 94 8.99 -7.83 0.44
CA TRP A 94 9.23 -7.05 -0.78
C TRP A 94 9.19 -5.53 -0.55
N LEU A 95 8.30 -5.05 0.33
CA LEU A 95 8.23 -3.62 0.67
C LEU A 95 9.51 -3.09 1.35
N SER A 96 10.32 -3.95 1.98
CA SER A 96 11.57 -3.52 2.62
C SER A 96 12.61 -2.98 1.62
N ILE A 97 12.52 -3.33 0.32
CA ILE A 97 13.33 -2.70 -0.73
C ILE A 97 13.10 -1.18 -0.78
N ASN A 98 11.87 -0.72 -0.54
CA ASN A 98 11.58 0.71 -0.52
C ASN A 98 12.30 1.45 0.60
N VAL A 99 12.64 0.78 1.71
CA VAL A 99 13.43 1.39 2.79
C VAL A 99 14.84 1.68 2.29
N ILE A 100 15.46 0.72 1.60
CA ILE A 100 16.78 0.87 0.98
C ILE A 100 16.75 1.98 -0.07
N LEU A 101 15.78 1.95 -0.99
CA LEU A 101 15.66 2.96 -2.05
C LEU A 101 15.39 4.36 -1.50
N SER A 102 14.54 4.49 -0.48
CA SER A 102 14.25 5.79 0.13
C SER A 102 15.50 6.37 0.78
N PHE A 103 16.26 5.56 1.52
CA PHE A 103 17.54 6.00 2.09
C PHE A 103 18.54 6.45 1.02
N LEU A 104 18.66 5.71 -0.08
CA LEU A 104 19.56 6.09 -1.19
C LEU A 104 19.14 7.40 -1.85
N VAL A 105 17.83 7.63 -2.03
CA VAL A 105 17.32 8.90 -2.56
C VAL A 105 17.56 10.05 -1.60
N ASP A 106 17.35 9.86 -0.29
CA ASP A 106 17.58 10.90 0.71
C ASP A 106 19.08 11.23 0.84
N LEU A 107 19.96 10.23 0.73
CA LEU A 107 21.41 10.42 0.66
C LEU A 107 21.79 11.22 -0.60
N GLY A 108 21.23 10.88 -1.77
CA GLY A 108 21.47 11.60 -3.02
C GLY A 108 20.92 13.03 -3.04
N ARG A 109 19.83 13.29 -2.28
CA ARG A 109 19.25 14.62 -2.07
C ARG A 109 19.98 15.43 -0.98
N GLY A 110 20.99 14.84 -0.32
CA GLY A 110 21.75 15.48 0.76
C GLY A 110 20.95 15.68 2.05
N LYS A 111 19.85 14.96 2.26
CA LYS A 111 19.03 15.03 3.49
C LYS A 111 19.61 14.20 4.63
N GLU A 112 20.30 13.13 4.29
CA GLU A 112 20.85 12.16 5.23
C GLU A 112 22.36 11.98 5.01
N THR A 113 23.10 11.74 6.09
CA THR A 113 24.53 11.41 6.01
C THR A 113 24.73 9.91 5.86
N PHE A 114 25.74 9.51 5.09
CA PHE A 114 26.07 8.10 4.94
C PHE A 114 26.47 7.47 6.28
N PHE A 115 25.85 6.33 6.62
CA PHE A 115 26.14 5.57 7.82
C PHE A 115 26.64 4.17 7.47
N TRP A 116 27.77 3.77 8.04
CA TRP A 116 28.45 2.52 7.65
C TRP A 116 27.65 1.26 7.96
N ALA A 117 26.87 1.22 9.04
CA ALA A 117 26.06 0.04 9.36
C ALA A 117 24.80 -0.12 8.49
N PHE A 118 24.53 0.82 7.57
CA PHE A 118 23.53 0.63 6.52
C PHE A 118 23.88 -0.55 5.60
N ILE A 119 25.16 -0.72 5.24
CA ILE A 119 25.62 -1.74 4.30
C ILE A 119 25.24 -3.17 4.75
N PRO A 120 25.62 -3.64 5.96
CA PRO A 120 25.28 -4.99 6.41
C PRO A 120 23.76 -5.19 6.56
N CYS A 121 23.01 -4.19 7.01
CA CYS A 121 21.55 -4.28 7.11
C CYS A 121 20.86 -4.38 5.75
N ALA A 122 21.29 -3.56 4.78
CA ALA A 122 20.79 -3.62 3.41
C ALA A 122 21.12 -4.96 2.75
N ALA A 123 22.36 -5.46 2.94
CA ALA A 123 22.76 -6.77 2.43
C ALA A 123 21.90 -7.90 3.02
N ALA A 124 21.66 -7.90 4.34
CA ALA A 124 20.81 -8.91 4.99
C ALA A 124 19.36 -8.90 4.44
N LEU A 125 18.79 -7.71 4.23
CA LEU A 125 17.45 -7.57 3.63
C LEU A 125 17.41 -8.08 2.19
N LEU A 126 18.38 -7.71 1.36
CA LEU A 126 18.44 -8.14 -0.04
C LEU A 126 18.64 -9.66 -0.15
N VAL A 127 19.47 -10.25 0.70
CA VAL A 127 19.65 -11.72 0.77
C VAL A 127 18.34 -12.40 1.18
N GLY A 128 17.64 -11.87 2.19
CA GLY A 128 16.34 -12.39 2.62
C GLY A 128 15.30 -12.42 1.49
N ILE A 129 15.19 -11.32 0.74
CA ILE A 129 14.28 -11.23 -0.41
C ILE A 129 14.73 -12.14 -1.56
N GLY A 130 16.04 -12.19 -1.82
CA GLY A 130 16.62 -13.09 -2.80
C GLY A 130 16.23 -14.53 -2.54
N MET A 131 16.34 -15.00 -1.30
CA MET A 131 15.92 -16.36 -0.92
C MET A 131 14.44 -16.62 -1.17
N ILE A 132 13.56 -15.66 -0.87
CA ILE A 132 12.11 -15.77 -1.15
C ILE A 132 11.85 -15.87 -2.67
N ALA A 133 12.54 -15.06 -3.46
CA ALA A 133 12.41 -15.07 -4.92
C ALA A 133 12.97 -16.36 -5.55
N PHE A 134 14.08 -16.88 -5.03
CA PHE A 134 14.66 -18.14 -5.50
C PHE A 134 13.80 -19.35 -5.13
N ALA A 135 13.18 -19.36 -3.95
CA ALA A 135 12.25 -20.43 -3.55
C ALA A 135 11.07 -20.57 -4.54
N HIS A 136 10.55 -19.47 -5.07
CA HIS A 136 9.47 -19.46 -6.06
C HIS A 136 9.90 -19.86 -7.48
N ARG A 137 11.21 -19.90 -7.77
CA ARG A 137 11.74 -20.19 -9.13
C ARG A 137 12.09 -21.66 -9.35
N SER A 138 12.08 -22.49 -8.30
CA SER A 138 12.73 -23.81 -8.28
C SER A 138 11.90 -24.99 -8.82
N GLU A 139 10.77 -24.75 -9.50
CA GLU A 139 9.96 -25.83 -10.09
C GLU A 139 9.64 -25.49 -11.55
N GLY A 140 9.67 -26.49 -12.45
CA GLY A 140 9.07 -26.53 -13.81
C GLY A 140 9.37 -25.44 -14.86
N GLU A 141 9.17 -25.76 -16.15
CA GLU A 141 9.32 -24.79 -17.26
C GLU A 141 8.12 -23.83 -17.40
N ASP A 142 6.90 -24.33 -17.17
CA ASP A 142 5.68 -23.50 -17.08
C ASP A 142 5.64 -22.64 -15.80
N VAL A 143 6.25 -23.14 -14.73
CA VAL A 143 6.34 -22.45 -13.43
C VAL A 143 7.41 -21.35 -13.46
N LYS A 144 8.44 -21.44 -14.32
CA LYS A 144 9.39 -20.33 -14.56
C LYS A 144 8.72 -19.06 -15.09
N LYS A 145 7.74 -19.18 -16.00
CA LYS A 145 6.96 -18.02 -16.49
C LYS A 145 6.12 -17.41 -15.38
N ALA A 146 5.49 -18.26 -14.55
CA ALA A 146 4.72 -17.82 -13.39
C ALA A 146 5.61 -17.12 -12.34
N GLY A 147 6.80 -17.66 -12.07
CA GLY A 147 7.78 -17.06 -11.16
C GLY A 147 8.34 -15.73 -11.66
N PHE A 148 8.59 -15.60 -12.97
CA PHE A 148 8.97 -14.32 -13.56
C PHE A 148 7.85 -13.27 -13.44
N LEU A 149 6.61 -13.64 -13.74
CA LEU A 149 5.45 -12.77 -13.61
C LEU A 149 5.26 -12.32 -12.14
N TYR A 150 5.47 -13.23 -11.18
CA TYR A 150 5.43 -12.92 -9.76
C TYR A 150 6.46 -11.85 -9.37
N ILE A 151 7.71 -11.99 -9.81
CA ILE A 151 8.77 -10.99 -9.55
C ILE A 151 8.40 -9.66 -10.20
N LEU A 152 7.90 -9.69 -11.44
CA LEU A 152 7.51 -8.48 -12.17
C LEU A 152 6.37 -7.73 -11.47
N ILE A 153 5.33 -8.44 -11.01
CA ILE A 153 4.20 -7.83 -10.30
C ILE A 153 4.64 -7.32 -8.92
N SER A 154 5.53 -8.04 -8.23
CA SER A 154 6.12 -7.58 -6.95
C SER A 154 6.94 -6.30 -7.14
N LEU A 155 7.71 -6.21 -8.23
CA LEU A 155 8.47 -5.01 -8.56
C LEU A 155 7.54 -3.84 -8.92
N ALA A 156 6.45 -4.10 -9.66
CA ALA A 156 5.44 -3.09 -9.96
C ALA A 156 4.71 -2.59 -8.70
N TYR A 157 4.44 -3.47 -7.73
CA TYR A 157 3.90 -3.11 -6.42
C TYR A 157 4.86 -2.18 -5.65
N ILE A 158 6.14 -2.55 -5.59
CA ILE A 158 7.20 -1.75 -4.94
C ILE A 158 7.32 -0.37 -5.59
N ALA A 159 7.39 -0.33 -6.92
CA ALA A 159 7.49 0.90 -7.69
C ALA A 159 6.28 1.82 -7.45
N SER A 160 5.07 1.27 -7.43
CA SER A 160 3.85 2.05 -7.17
C SER A 160 3.85 2.67 -5.77
N LYS A 161 4.24 1.89 -4.75
CA LYS A 161 4.42 2.37 -3.36
C LYS A 161 5.49 3.46 -3.25
N PHE A 162 6.61 3.27 -3.94
CA PHE A 162 7.74 4.18 -3.90
C PHE A 162 7.40 5.52 -4.55
N LEU A 163 6.82 5.48 -5.75
CA LEU A 163 6.40 6.67 -6.49
C LEU A 163 5.29 7.44 -5.75
N TYR A 164 4.38 6.73 -5.08
CA TYR A 164 3.41 7.34 -4.17
C TYR A 164 4.10 8.10 -3.02
N GLY A 165 5.12 7.50 -2.41
CA GLY A 165 5.91 8.13 -1.35
C GLY A 165 6.66 9.38 -1.82
N LEU A 166 7.27 9.33 -3.01
CA LEU A 166 7.93 10.48 -3.62
C LEU A 166 6.93 11.60 -3.93
N ALA A 167 5.79 11.28 -4.54
CA ALA A 167 4.76 12.26 -4.88
C ALA A 167 4.17 12.94 -3.64
N ILE A 168 3.99 12.22 -2.52
CA ILE A 168 3.60 12.83 -1.24
C ILE A 168 4.68 13.79 -0.72
N ASN A 169 5.96 13.43 -0.85
CA ASN A 169 7.05 14.29 -0.39
C ASN A 169 7.06 15.61 -1.18
N GLU A 170 6.92 15.54 -2.50
CA GLU A 170 6.80 16.73 -3.36
C GLU A 170 5.53 17.53 -3.05
N LEU A 171 4.41 16.88 -2.72
CA LEU A 171 3.18 17.57 -2.33
C LEU A 171 3.32 18.32 -1.00
N ASN A 172 3.96 17.71 0.00
CA ASN A 172 4.22 18.36 1.29
C ASN A 172 5.20 19.53 1.14
N LEU A 173 6.13 19.46 0.19
CA LEU A 173 7.05 20.56 -0.12
C LEU A 173 6.36 21.71 -0.85
N THR A 174 5.23 21.46 -1.52
CA THR A 174 4.52 22.46 -2.36
C THR A 174 3.20 22.94 -1.77
N SER A 175 2.69 22.30 -0.71
CA SER A 175 1.43 22.63 -0.04
C SER A 175 1.49 22.29 1.45
N GLU A 176 0.92 23.14 2.29
CA GLU A 176 0.64 22.89 3.72
C GLU A 176 -0.51 21.86 3.88
N ALA A 177 -0.30 20.66 3.35
CA ALA A 177 -1.29 19.60 3.34
C ALA A 177 -0.96 18.55 4.41
N SER A 178 -1.91 18.24 5.29
CA SER A 178 -1.77 17.10 6.20
C SER A 178 -1.80 15.81 5.39
N ARG A 179 -0.84 14.91 5.68
CA ARG A 179 -0.76 13.57 5.05
C ARG A 179 -2.08 12.80 5.15
N VAL A 180 -2.83 13.02 6.24
CA VAL A 180 -4.11 12.37 6.48
C VAL A 180 -5.22 12.95 5.59
N SER A 181 -5.26 14.27 5.42
CA SER A 181 -6.21 14.94 4.51
C SER A 181 -5.97 14.51 3.05
N VAL A 182 -4.69 14.44 2.64
CA VAL A 182 -4.31 13.92 1.32
C VAL A 182 -4.71 12.46 1.16
N LEU A 183 -4.42 11.62 2.15
CA LEU A 183 -4.78 10.20 2.11
C LEU A 183 -6.30 10.02 1.99
N LEU A 184 -7.09 10.80 2.73
CA LEU A 184 -8.55 10.78 2.64
C LEU A 184 -9.02 11.12 1.22
N LEU A 185 -8.51 12.21 0.64
CA LEU A 185 -8.84 12.61 -0.73
C LEU A 185 -8.47 11.54 -1.77
N VAL A 186 -7.29 10.93 -1.63
CA VAL A 186 -6.87 9.83 -2.50
C VAL A 186 -7.81 8.63 -2.35
N MET A 187 -8.16 8.23 -1.13
CA MET A 187 -9.06 7.10 -0.89
C MET A 187 -10.47 7.36 -1.43
N VAL A 188 -11.00 8.56 -1.25
CA VAL A 188 -12.29 8.96 -1.84
C VAL A 188 -12.22 8.95 -3.37
N GLY A 189 -11.16 9.51 -3.95
CA GLY A 189 -10.96 9.49 -5.41
C GLY A 189 -10.87 8.08 -5.98
N VAL A 190 -10.13 7.19 -5.34
CA VAL A 190 -10.05 5.77 -5.72
C VAL A 190 -11.41 5.09 -5.60
N ALA A 191 -12.13 5.31 -4.50
CA ALA A 191 -13.45 4.70 -4.28
C ALA A 191 -14.45 5.14 -5.36
N LEU A 192 -14.49 6.43 -5.69
CA LEU A 192 -15.39 6.98 -6.72
C LEU A 192 -15.05 6.46 -8.13
N LEU A 193 -13.76 6.35 -8.48
CA LEU A 193 -13.34 5.83 -9.78
C LEU A 193 -13.61 4.33 -9.93
N GLN A 194 -13.57 3.56 -8.83
CA GLN A 194 -13.82 2.12 -8.85
C GLN A 194 -15.31 1.78 -8.74
N LEU A 195 -16.12 2.68 -8.19
CA LEU A 195 -17.57 2.55 -8.02
C LEU A 195 -18.32 2.02 -9.26
N PRO A 196 -18.15 2.59 -10.49
CA PRO A 196 -18.91 2.15 -11.67
C PRO A 196 -18.56 0.73 -12.12
N PHE A 197 -17.44 0.17 -11.65
CA PHE A 197 -16.99 -1.17 -12.06
C PHE A 197 -17.32 -2.27 -11.05
N VAL A 198 -17.88 -1.92 -9.88
CA VAL A 198 -18.27 -2.88 -8.84
C VAL A 198 -19.70 -3.36 -9.06
N ARG A 199 -19.88 -4.68 -9.14
CA ARG A 199 -21.21 -5.29 -9.23
C ARG A 199 -21.82 -5.43 -7.84
N PHE A 200 -22.50 -4.38 -7.37
CA PHE A 200 -23.07 -4.30 -6.02
C PHE A 200 -23.94 -5.49 -5.61
N LYS A 201 -24.73 -6.05 -6.54
CA LYS A 201 -25.60 -7.20 -6.28
C LYS A 201 -24.82 -8.41 -5.74
N THR A 202 -23.66 -8.70 -6.33
CA THR A 202 -22.81 -9.84 -5.94
C THR A 202 -21.92 -9.49 -4.75
N PHE A 203 -21.50 -8.23 -4.66
CA PHE A 203 -20.57 -7.73 -3.65
C PHE A 203 -21.17 -7.72 -2.23
N PHE A 204 -22.40 -7.22 -2.05
CA PHE A 204 -23.05 -7.17 -0.75
C PHE A 204 -23.52 -8.54 -0.22
N HIS A 205 -23.65 -9.54 -1.10
CA HIS A 205 -24.02 -10.90 -0.70
C HIS A 205 -22.83 -11.75 -0.19
N LYS A 206 -21.58 -11.27 -0.32
CA LYS A 206 -20.41 -11.98 0.17
C LYS A 206 -20.39 -11.97 1.71
N LYS A 207 -20.56 -13.15 2.32
CA LYS A 207 -20.46 -13.34 3.78
C LYS A 207 -19.07 -12.92 4.27
N GLY A 208 -19.01 -11.98 5.20
CA GLY A 208 -17.76 -11.48 5.77
C GLY A 208 -17.28 -10.12 5.25
N LEU A 209 -18.05 -9.46 4.37
CA LEU A 209 -17.74 -8.11 3.87
C LEU A 209 -17.57 -7.08 4.99
N LEU A 210 -18.47 -7.12 5.98
CA LEU A 210 -18.44 -6.26 7.16
C LEU A 210 -17.18 -6.50 8.01
N LEU A 211 -16.77 -7.76 8.15
CA LEU A 211 -15.54 -8.12 8.85
C LEU A 211 -14.30 -7.58 8.11
N GLY A 212 -14.28 -7.71 6.78
CA GLY A 212 -13.23 -7.14 5.93
C GLY A 212 -13.19 -5.62 5.93
N ALA A 213 -14.33 -4.95 6.05
CA ALA A 213 -14.36 -3.50 6.28
C ALA A 213 -13.78 -3.16 7.66
N LEU A 214 -14.18 -3.88 8.71
CA LEU A 214 -13.70 -3.65 10.09
C LEU A 214 -12.20 -3.87 10.26
N THR A 215 -11.55 -4.72 9.45
CA THR A 215 -10.08 -4.85 9.48
C THR A 215 -9.34 -3.57 9.07
N ARG A 216 -10.04 -2.54 8.57
CA ARG A 216 -9.48 -1.22 8.28
C ARG A 216 -9.53 -0.24 9.44
N LEU A 217 -10.28 -0.54 10.50
CA LEU A 217 -10.32 0.28 11.71
C LEU A 217 -8.93 0.36 12.38
N PRO A 218 -8.17 -0.75 12.55
CA PRO A 218 -6.78 -0.67 13.02
C PRO A 218 -5.90 0.19 12.11
N ASN A 219 -6.10 0.15 10.80
CA ASN A 219 -5.32 0.94 9.85
C ASN A 219 -5.51 2.44 10.04
N ALA A 220 -6.74 2.88 10.33
CA ALA A 220 -7.04 4.28 10.65
C ALA A 220 -6.58 4.67 12.06
N ALA A 221 -6.62 3.74 13.02
CA ALA A 221 -6.16 3.97 14.40
C ALA A 221 -4.63 3.99 14.55
N GLY A 222 -3.89 3.43 13.58
CA GLY A 222 -2.42 3.43 13.57
C GLY A 222 -1.80 4.63 12.86
N LEU A 223 -2.61 5.55 12.34
CA LEU A 223 -2.23 6.80 11.67
C LEU A 223 -2.21 7.96 12.67
#